data_AF-A0A527D038-F1
#
_entry.id   AF-A0A527D038-F1
#
_cell.length_a   1.000
_cell.length_b   1.000
_cell.length_c   1.000
_cell.angle_alpha   90.00
_cell.angle_beta   90.00
_cell.angle_gamma   90.00
#
_symmetry.space_group_name_H-M   'P 1'
#
loop_
_entity.id
_entity.type
_entity.pdbx_description
1 polymer ?
#
loop_
_entity_poly.entity_id
_entity_poly.type
_entity_poly.pdbx_seq_one_letter_code
_entity_poly.pdbx_strand_id
1 'polypeptide(L)'
;MLLPLFAAGVGPGDAVFVPSFTFAATAEVVALAKAEPVFVDVDPHTYNIDIASLEAAIAMIKKEGRLKPKAIIPVDLFGAVGSTSFYPAKPLGCYGDGGAMFTNDDALAEQLRSFAFHGKGETQYDNVRVGINSRLDTIQAAILIEKLAILEDEMVARQVVAKRYAEGLGDVVTAARNLDGSRSAWAQYAIETPKRDGLRAHLGEKGIPSVIYYVKPLHAQVAYRDYPRTLDGQPLVYGKRRQSDDEDFANPHFIASGRAGVNP
;
A
#
# COMPACT_ATOMS: atom_id res chain seq x y z
N MET A 1 7.08 5.81 5.42
CA MET A 1 5.71 6.11 5.90
C MET A 1 5.66 6.62 7.35
N LEU A 2 6.40 6.06 8.33
CA LEU A 2 6.38 6.59 9.70
C LEU A 2 7.00 7.99 9.85
N LEU A 3 8.16 8.23 9.25
CA LEU A 3 8.87 9.52 9.41
C LEU A 3 8.08 10.74 8.89
N PRO A 4 7.36 10.66 7.76
CA PRO A 4 6.46 11.73 7.34
C PRO A 4 5.34 12.03 8.33
N LEU A 5 4.82 11.02 9.05
CA LEU A 5 3.83 11.24 10.10
C LEU A 5 4.44 12.02 11.27
N PHE A 6 5.67 11.69 11.68
CA PHE A 6 6.40 12.46 12.69
C PHE A 6 6.65 13.90 12.24
N ALA A 7 7.07 14.11 10.99
CA ALA A 7 7.29 15.44 10.43
C ALA A 7 6.01 16.28 10.36
N ALA A 8 4.86 15.64 10.07
CA ALA A 8 3.55 16.29 10.10
C ALA A 8 3.01 16.53 11.53
N GLY A 9 3.72 16.07 12.56
CA GLY A 9 3.30 16.14 13.96
C GLY A 9 2.02 15.34 14.21
N VAL A 10 1.87 14.19 13.56
CA VAL A 10 0.78 13.23 13.79
C VAL A 10 1.02 12.53 15.13
N GLY A 11 0.00 12.48 15.98
CA GLY A 11 0.11 11.88 17.30
C GLY A 11 -1.24 11.50 17.94
N PRO A 12 -1.26 11.33 19.28
CA PRO A 12 -2.49 11.05 20.02
C PRO A 12 -3.62 12.04 19.73
N GLY A 13 -4.81 11.50 19.46
CA GLY A 13 -6.00 12.31 19.12
C GLY A 13 -6.12 12.65 17.63
N ASP A 14 -5.15 12.31 16.79
CA ASP A 14 -5.24 12.48 15.35
C ASP A 14 -5.82 11.24 14.65
N ALA A 15 -6.60 11.49 13.59
CA ALA A 15 -7.08 10.50 12.65
C ALA A 15 -6.28 10.54 11.35
N VAL A 16 -5.81 9.38 10.90
CA VAL A 16 -5.15 9.21 9.59
C VAL A 16 -5.95 8.23 8.74
N PHE A 17 -6.42 8.69 7.58
CA PHE A 17 -7.27 7.89 6.70
C PHE A 17 -6.42 6.98 5.81
N VAL A 18 -6.69 5.67 5.86
CA VAL A 18 -5.91 4.65 5.14
C VAL A 18 -6.86 3.64 4.47
N PRO A 19 -6.52 3.10 3.28
CA PRO A 19 -7.33 2.04 2.69
C PRO A 19 -7.27 0.79 3.56
N SER A 20 -8.38 0.07 3.67
CA SER A 20 -8.42 -1.19 4.41
C SER A 20 -7.82 -2.37 3.64
N PHE A 21 -7.88 -2.32 2.31
CA PHE A 21 -7.35 -3.34 1.42
C PHE A 21 -5.91 -3.00 1.00
N THR A 22 -4.97 -3.14 1.92
CA THR A 22 -3.55 -2.84 1.72
C THR A 22 -2.66 -3.68 2.65
N PHE A 23 -1.34 -3.54 2.52
CA PHE A 23 -0.38 -4.18 3.42
C PHE A 23 -0.40 -3.52 4.82
N ALA A 24 -0.17 -4.33 5.86
CA ALA A 24 -0.28 -3.92 7.26
C ALA A 24 0.51 -2.65 7.60
N ALA A 25 1.69 -2.46 7.00
CA ALA A 25 2.55 -1.30 7.23
C ALA A 25 1.82 0.05 7.05
N THR A 26 0.82 0.13 6.17
CA THR A 26 0.07 1.38 5.91
C THR A 26 -0.70 1.87 7.14
N ALA A 27 -1.36 0.97 7.87
CA ALA A 27 -2.07 1.29 9.11
C ALA A 27 -1.17 1.21 10.35
N GLU A 28 -0.20 0.30 10.35
CA GLU A 28 0.69 0.06 11.48
C GLU A 28 1.51 1.30 11.84
N VAL A 29 2.04 2.04 10.85
CA VAL A 29 2.80 3.26 11.13
C VAL A 29 1.95 4.35 11.78
N VAL A 30 0.64 4.37 11.53
CA VAL A 30 -0.29 5.30 12.18
C VAL A 30 -0.42 4.96 13.65
N ALA A 31 -0.68 3.68 13.95
CA ALA A 31 -0.76 3.18 15.33
C ALA A 31 0.57 3.35 16.09
N LEU A 32 1.71 3.14 15.43
CA LEU A 32 3.04 3.39 16.01
C LEU A 32 3.27 4.88 16.32
N ALA A 33 2.76 5.79 15.50
CA ALA A 33 2.72 7.22 15.78
C ALA A 33 1.70 7.61 16.87
N LYS A 34 0.98 6.63 17.45
CA LYS A 34 -0.07 6.82 18.47
C LYS A 34 -1.31 7.57 17.98
N ALA A 35 -1.46 7.73 16.67
CA ALA A 35 -2.69 8.17 16.03
C ALA A 35 -3.60 6.97 15.75
N GLU A 36 -4.84 7.25 15.35
CA GLU A 36 -5.78 6.19 14.96
C GLU A 36 -5.89 6.09 13.44
N PRO A 37 -5.62 4.92 12.83
CA PRO A 37 -5.97 4.69 11.44
C PRO A 37 -7.49 4.66 11.31
N VAL A 38 -8.03 5.40 10.35
CA VAL A 38 -9.44 5.35 9.97
C VAL A 38 -9.54 4.63 8.64
N PHE A 39 -10.17 3.46 8.65
CA PHE A 39 -10.24 2.60 7.48
C PHE A 39 -11.26 3.11 6.47
N VAL A 40 -10.75 3.32 5.25
CA VAL A 40 -11.51 3.72 4.07
C VAL A 40 -11.60 2.53 3.10
N ASP A 41 -12.68 2.48 2.34
CA ASP A 41 -12.86 1.45 1.30
C ASP A 41 -11.95 1.70 0.08
N VAL A 42 -11.92 0.74 -0.83
CA VAL A 42 -11.21 0.86 -2.11
C VAL A 42 -12.17 0.88 -3.28
N ASP A 43 -11.78 1.56 -4.36
CA ASP A 43 -12.50 1.50 -5.62
C ASP A 43 -12.42 0.08 -6.18
N PRO A 44 -13.55 -0.49 -6.63
CA PRO A 44 -13.65 -1.90 -6.98
C PRO A 44 -12.96 -2.29 -8.29
N HIS A 45 -12.46 -1.31 -9.05
CA HIS A 45 -11.81 -1.54 -10.34
C HIS A 45 -10.31 -1.29 -10.29
N THR A 46 -9.89 -0.34 -9.47
CA THR A 46 -8.50 0.10 -9.35
C THR A 46 -7.84 -0.41 -8.07
N TYR A 47 -8.64 -0.76 -7.06
CA TYR A 47 -8.22 -1.16 -5.70
C TYR A 47 -7.42 -0.10 -4.94
N ASN A 48 -7.43 1.14 -5.44
CA ASN A 48 -6.94 2.31 -4.73
C ASN A 48 -8.05 2.86 -3.83
N ILE A 49 -7.70 3.79 -2.94
CA ILE A 49 -8.66 4.40 -2.00
C ILE A 49 -9.89 4.97 -2.75
N ASP A 50 -11.09 4.64 -2.26
CA ASP A 50 -12.34 5.19 -2.81
C ASP A 50 -12.59 6.60 -2.29
N ILE A 51 -12.79 7.55 -3.19
CA ILE A 51 -12.92 8.98 -2.84
C ILE A 51 -14.22 9.25 -2.09
N ALA A 52 -15.33 8.63 -2.48
CA ALA A 52 -16.60 8.83 -1.79
C ALA A 52 -16.57 8.29 -0.35
N SER A 53 -15.97 7.11 -0.16
CA SER A 53 -15.69 6.52 1.14
C SER A 53 -14.77 7.41 1.97
N LEU A 54 -13.73 7.99 1.37
CA LEU A 54 -12.82 8.90 2.07
C LEU A 54 -13.55 10.15 2.58
N GLU A 55 -14.36 10.80 1.74
CA GLU A 55 -15.13 11.99 2.10
C GLU A 55 -16.11 11.69 3.24
N ALA A 56 -16.81 10.56 3.17
CA ALA A 56 -17.70 10.11 4.22
C ALA A 56 -16.95 9.86 5.55
N ALA A 57 -15.76 9.27 5.50
CA ALA A 57 -14.94 9.00 6.68
C ALA A 57 -14.52 10.31 7.37
N ILE A 58 -14.07 11.28 6.57
CA ILE A 58 -13.67 12.60 7.07
C ILE A 58 -14.87 13.30 7.72
N ALA A 59 -16.05 13.25 7.08
CA ALA A 59 -17.26 13.85 7.63
C ALA A 59 -17.69 13.17 8.94
N MET A 60 -17.63 11.84 9.01
CA MET A 60 -17.91 11.05 10.21
C MET A 60 -17.01 11.46 11.37
N ILE A 61 -15.68 11.47 11.17
CA ILE A 61 -14.71 11.82 12.21
C ILE A 61 -14.91 13.27 12.68
N LYS A 62 -15.15 14.22 11.76
CA LYS A 62 -15.46 15.61 12.12
C LYS A 62 -16.72 15.73 12.95
N LYS A 63 -17.75 14.93 12.65
CA LYS A 63 -19.03 14.93 13.37
C LYS A 63 -18.91 14.30 14.75
N GLU A 64 -18.16 13.20 14.88
CA GLU A 64 -17.91 12.52 16.16
C GLU A 64 -17.11 13.42 17.11
N GLY A 65 -16.13 14.17 16.59
CA GLY A 65 -15.36 15.15 17.35
C GLY A 65 -14.32 14.57 18.32
N ARG A 66 -14.23 13.25 18.45
CA ARG A 66 -13.24 12.55 19.28
C ARG A 66 -11.82 12.62 18.72
N LEU A 67 -11.69 12.61 17.40
CA LEU A 67 -10.41 12.66 16.69
C LEU A 67 -10.35 13.86 15.75
N LYS A 68 -9.13 14.33 15.48
CA LYS A 68 -8.86 15.40 14.52
C LYS A 68 -8.37 14.80 13.18
N PRO A 69 -9.08 15.02 12.06
CA PRO A 69 -8.57 14.66 10.74
C PRO A 69 -7.21 15.32 10.48
N LYS A 70 -6.17 14.52 10.20
CA LYS A 70 -4.79 15.01 10.14
C LYS A 70 -4.06 14.67 8.84
N ALA A 71 -4.19 13.44 8.35
CA ALA A 71 -3.50 13.01 7.13
C ALA A 71 -4.27 11.91 6.40
N ILE A 72 -3.92 11.70 5.14
CA ILE A 72 -4.42 10.60 4.30
C ILE A 72 -3.19 9.86 3.77
N ILE A 73 -3.18 8.53 3.85
CA ILE A 73 -2.13 7.69 3.25
C ILE A 73 -2.79 6.86 2.14
N PRO A 74 -2.82 7.36 0.89
CA PRO A 74 -3.15 6.52 -0.25
C PRO A 74 -1.96 5.57 -0.56
N VAL A 75 -2.22 4.51 -1.33
CA VAL A 75 -1.20 3.53 -1.74
C VAL A 75 -0.91 3.72 -3.21
N ASP A 76 0.37 3.67 -3.59
CA ASP A 76 0.87 3.89 -4.96
C ASP A 76 0.51 5.27 -5.57
N LEU A 77 0.24 6.25 -4.72
CA LEU A 77 0.03 7.65 -5.08
C LEU A 77 1.09 8.56 -4.44
N PHE A 78 1.28 9.73 -5.05
CA PHE A 78 2.11 10.81 -4.52
C PHE A 78 1.27 11.87 -3.80
N GLY A 79 1.92 12.70 -2.99
CA GLY A 79 1.33 13.80 -2.25
C GLY A 79 2.45 14.68 -1.69
N ALA A 80 2.31 15.15 -0.45
CA ALA A 80 3.41 15.86 0.22
C ALA A 80 4.68 14.98 0.33
N VAL A 81 4.51 13.67 0.56
CA VAL A 81 5.62 12.71 0.56
C VAL A 81 5.18 11.40 -0.11
N GLY A 82 5.92 10.96 -1.11
CA GLY A 82 5.87 9.58 -1.61
C GLY A 82 6.77 8.67 -0.77
N SER A 83 6.36 7.43 -0.50
CA SER A 83 7.21 6.42 0.15
C SER A 83 7.27 5.18 -0.70
N THR A 84 8.44 4.56 -0.82
CA THR A 84 8.59 3.25 -1.47
C THR A 84 9.43 2.29 -0.64
N SER A 85 9.27 1.01 -0.92
CA SER A 85 10.06 -0.08 -0.38
C SER A 85 10.97 -0.64 -1.47
N PHE A 86 12.20 -0.95 -1.08
CA PHE A 86 13.16 -1.67 -1.89
C PHE A 86 13.28 -3.14 -1.45
N TYR A 87 12.28 -3.67 -0.74
CA TYR A 87 12.23 -5.09 -0.39
C TYR A 87 12.43 -5.95 -1.67
N PRO A 88 13.13 -7.10 -1.63
CA PRO A 88 13.65 -7.74 -2.84
C PRO A 88 12.60 -8.16 -3.88
N ALA A 89 11.33 -8.29 -3.47
CA ALA A 89 10.22 -8.62 -4.36
C ALA A 89 9.58 -7.41 -5.07
N LYS A 90 9.99 -6.18 -4.75
CA LYS A 90 9.42 -4.96 -5.34
C LYS A 90 9.95 -4.73 -6.76
N PRO A 91 9.21 -4.00 -7.63
CA PRO A 91 9.67 -3.70 -8.99
C PRO A 91 11.08 -3.12 -9.05
N LEU A 92 11.42 -2.24 -8.09
CA LEU A 92 12.79 -1.84 -7.80
C LEU A 92 13.16 -2.39 -6.42
N GLY A 93 13.95 -3.47 -6.36
CA GLY A 93 14.32 -4.16 -5.13
C GLY A 93 15.83 -4.30 -4.94
N CYS A 94 16.29 -4.17 -3.70
CA CYS A 94 17.66 -4.47 -3.29
C CYS A 94 17.79 -5.93 -2.78
N TYR A 95 18.92 -6.30 -2.18
CA TYR A 95 19.18 -7.64 -1.62
C TYR A 95 19.10 -7.61 -0.08
N GLY A 96 18.06 -6.98 0.43
CA GLY A 96 17.79 -6.82 1.86
C GLY A 96 16.57 -5.93 2.07
N ASP A 97 16.45 -5.37 3.27
CA ASP A 97 15.46 -4.32 3.52
C ASP A 97 15.99 -2.96 3.07
N GLY A 98 15.08 -2.12 2.61
CA GLY A 98 15.39 -0.78 2.16
C GLY A 98 14.13 -0.01 1.80
N GLY A 99 14.26 1.31 1.74
CA GLY A 99 13.18 2.18 1.32
C GLY A 99 13.68 3.60 1.10
N ALA A 100 12.80 4.42 0.53
CA ALA A 100 13.05 5.83 0.30
C ALA A 100 11.78 6.65 0.49
N MET A 101 11.99 7.95 0.69
CA MET A 101 10.93 8.95 0.72
C MET A 101 11.25 10.01 -0.34
N PHE A 102 10.21 10.51 -1.00
CA PHE A 102 10.30 11.49 -2.07
C PHE A 102 9.45 12.70 -1.71
N THR A 103 10.01 13.90 -1.81
CA THR A 103 9.31 15.16 -1.62
C THR A 103 10.00 16.23 -2.48
N ASN A 104 9.24 17.24 -2.88
CA ASN A 104 9.77 18.44 -3.55
C ASN A 104 10.03 19.60 -2.57
N ASP A 105 9.81 19.39 -1.27
CA ASP A 105 10.06 20.36 -0.21
C ASP A 105 11.38 20.04 0.49
N ASP A 106 12.38 20.91 0.28
CA ASP A 106 13.73 20.76 0.82
C ASP A 106 13.76 20.80 2.35
N ALA A 107 12.94 21.66 2.97
CA ALA A 107 12.86 21.76 4.42
C ALA A 107 12.27 20.48 5.02
N LEU A 108 11.23 19.93 4.37
CA LEU A 108 10.68 18.63 4.74
C LEU A 108 11.71 17.50 4.54
N ALA A 109 12.45 17.51 3.43
CA ALA A 109 13.50 16.52 3.18
C ALA A 109 14.59 16.55 4.27
N GLU A 110 15.01 17.74 4.72
CA GLU A 110 15.97 17.90 5.80
C GLU A 110 15.41 17.35 7.13
N GLN A 111 14.16 17.68 7.46
CA GLN A 111 13.50 17.12 8.64
C GLN A 111 13.41 15.59 8.59
N LEU A 112 13.06 15.00 7.44
CA LEU A 112 13.00 13.56 7.27
C LEU A 112 14.36 12.89 7.44
N ARG A 113 15.46 13.51 6.94
CA ARG A 113 16.83 13.03 7.16
C ARG A 113 17.22 13.10 8.64
N SER A 114 16.82 14.16 9.34
CA SER A 114 17.00 14.27 10.79
C SER A 114 16.30 13.14 11.53
N PHE A 115 15.00 12.91 11.28
CA PHE A 115 14.24 11.81 11.90
C PHE A 115 14.82 10.43 11.59
N ALA A 116 15.34 10.20 10.39
CA ALA A 116 15.96 8.94 9.98
C ALA A 116 17.31 8.64 10.67
N PHE A 117 17.90 9.66 11.29
CA PHE A 117 19.18 9.59 11.98
C PHE A 117 19.08 10.18 13.40
N HIS A 118 18.27 9.52 14.23
CA HIS A 118 18.11 9.81 15.67
C HIS A 118 17.62 11.23 16.01
N GLY A 119 17.11 11.99 15.05
CA GLY A 119 16.65 13.37 15.26
C GLY A 119 17.80 14.39 15.33
N LYS A 120 18.93 14.09 14.68
CA LYS A 120 20.11 14.94 14.60
C LYS A 120 19.75 16.38 14.20
N GLY A 121 20.25 17.36 14.94
CA GLY A 121 20.22 18.78 14.61
C GLY A 121 21.36 19.19 13.67
N GLU A 122 21.81 20.43 13.80
CA GLU A 122 22.88 21.00 12.97
C GLU A 122 24.22 20.27 13.17
N THR A 123 24.51 19.87 14.42
CA THR A 123 25.77 19.19 14.78
C THR A 123 25.56 17.69 15.00
N GLN A 124 26.65 16.92 15.00
CA GLN A 124 26.61 15.48 15.26
C GLN A 124 26.38 15.10 16.73
N TYR A 125 26.45 16.08 17.65
CA TYR A 125 26.37 15.86 19.09
C TYR A 125 25.05 16.37 19.69
N ASP A 126 24.18 16.96 18.87
CA ASP A 126 22.93 17.54 19.31
C ASP A 126 21.75 16.90 18.57
N ASN A 127 20.84 16.30 19.33
CA ASN A 127 19.60 15.76 18.83
C ASN A 127 18.47 16.68 19.28
N VAL A 128 17.80 17.34 18.31
CA VAL A 128 16.80 18.39 18.59
C VAL A 128 15.36 17.84 18.62
N ARG A 129 15.20 16.55 18.35
CA ARG A 129 13.92 15.82 18.37
C ARG A 129 14.18 14.33 18.55
N VAL A 130 13.13 13.57 18.86
CA VAL A 130 13.22 12.10 18.88
C VAL A 130 13.11 11.58 17.44
N GLY A 131 14.12 10.85 16.99
CA GLY A 131 14.11 10.12 15.72
C GLY A 131 14.33 8.61 15.90
N ILE A 132 14.59 7.93 14.79
CA ILE A 132 14.91 6.51 14.75
C ILE A 132 16.19 6.27 13.94
N ASN A 133 16.65 5.02 13.90
CA ASN A 133 17.66 4.59 12.93
C ASN A 133 16.95 3.96 11.73
N SER A 134 16.86 4.68 10.61
CA SER A 134 16.20 4.21 9.39
C SER A 134 16.99 4.65 8.17
N ARG A 135 18.15 4.02 7.97
CA ARG A 135 19.08 4.30 6.88
C ARG A 135 19.04 3.20 5.83
N LEU A 136 19.41 3.55 4.59
CA LEU A 136 19.70 2.59 3.53
C LEU A 136 21.20 2.32 3.53
N ASP A 137 21.58 1.06 3.67
CA ASP A 137 22.99 0.68 3.68
C ASP A 137 23.66 0.95 2.33
N THR A 138 24.94 1.35 2.36
CA THR A 138 25.72 1.64 1.15
C THR A 138 25.75 0.47 0.17
N ILE A 139 25.84 -0.77 0.68
CA ILE A 139 25.82 -1.96 -0.17
C ILE A 139 24.47 -2.14 -0.90
N GLN A 140 23.36 -1.84 -0.23
CA GLN A 140 22.03 -1.91 -0.83
C GLN A 140 21.82 -0.78 -1.83
N ALA A 141 22.33 0.43 -1.53
CA ALA A 141 22.32 1.55 -2.46
C ALA A 141 23.12 1.26 -3.74
N ALA A 142 24.29 0.63 -3.62
CA ALA A 142 25.10 0.22 -4.78
C ALA A 142 24.35 -0.77 -5.69
N ILE A 143 23.67 -1.76 -5.09
CA ILE A 143 22.81 -2.69 -5.85
C ILE A 143 21.66 -1.93 -6.53
N LEU A 144 21.03 -1.00 -5.83
CA LEU A 144 19.90 -0.23 -6.37
C LEU A 144 20.30 0.66 -7.54
N ILE A 145 21.54 1.16 -7.61
CA ILE A 145 22.02 1.94 -8.76
C ILE A 145 21.98 1.07 -10.04
N GLU A 146 22.49 -0.16 -9.97
CA GLU A 146 22.47 -1.08 -11.12
C GLU A 146 21.03 -1.51 -11.49
N LYS A 147 20.17 -1.72 -10.49
CA LYS A 147 18.75 -2.06 -10.71
C LYS A 147 17.97 -0.90 -11.31
N LEU A 148 18.27 0.33 -10.90
CA LEU A 148 17.63 1.53 -11.42
C LEU A 148 17.99 1.75 -12.90
N ALA A 149 19.21 1.42 -13.31
CA ALA A 149 19.67 1.57 -14.70
C ALA A 149 18.84 0.72 -15.70
N ILE A 150 18.26 -0.39 -15.26
CA ILE A 150 17.43 -1.29 -16.10
C ILE A 150 15.93 -1.20 -15.80
N LEU A 151 15.52 -0.36 -14.84
CA LEU A 151 14.14 -0.32 -14.37
C LEU A 151 13.15 0.04 -15.48
N GLU A 152 13.48 0.98 -16.36
CA GLU A 152 12.57 1.39 -17.45
C GLU A 152 12.35 0.26 -18.45
N ASP A 153 13.39 -0.50 -18.80
CA ASP A 153 13.27 -1.66 -19.69
C ASP A 153 12.38 -2.74 -19.05
N GLU A 154 12.57 -2.99 -17.75
CA GLU A 154 11.68 -3.91 -17.00
C GLU A 154 10.24 -3.39 -16.94
N MET A 155 10.03 -2.09 -16.77
CA MET A 155 8.71 -1.46 -16.74
C MET A 155 7.98 -1.63 -18.07
N VAL A 156 8.68 -1.47 -19.20
CA VAL A 156 8.16 -1.74 -20.55
C VAL A 156 7.82 -3.22 -20.70
N ALA A 157 8.72 -4.13 -20.32
CA ALA A 157 8.47 -5.57 -20.40
C ALA A 157 7.23 -5.99 -19.59
N ARG A 158 7.05 -5.41 -18.39
CA ARG A 158 5.86 -5.63 -17.55
C ARG A 158 4.58 -5.15 -18.24
N GLN A 159 4.59 -4.03 -18.95
CA GLN A 159 3.42 -3.58 -19.72
C GLN A 159 3.05 -4.58 -20.82
N VAL A 160 4.05 -5.12 -21.54
CA VAL A 160 3.83 -6.10 -22.61
C VAL A 160 3.16 -7.35 -22.05
N VAL A 161 3.66 -7.88 -20.93
CA VAL A 161 3.09 -9.07 -20.28
C VAL A 161 1.68 -8.78 -19.75
N ALA A 162 1.46 -7.65 -19.07
CA ALA A 162 0.16 -7.28 -18.54
C ALA A 162 -0.90 -7.10 -19.65
N LYS A 163 -0.53 -6.48 -20.77
CA LYS A 163 -1.38 -6.34 -21.95
C LYS A 163 -1.76 -7.71 -22.52
N ARG A 164 -0.79 -8.63 -22.64
CA ARG A 164 -1.05 -9.99 -23.13
C ARG A 164 -2.01 -10.75 -22.23
N TYR A 165 -1.89 -10.63 -20.91
CA TYR A 165 -2.88 -11.21 -19.99
C TYR A 165 -4.25 -10.56 -20.15
N ALA A 166 -4.33 -9.23 -20.28
CA ALA A 166 -5.61 -8.54 -20.45
C ALA A 166 -6.33 -8.96 -21.74
N GLU A 167 -5.61 -9.06 -22.86
CA GLU A 167 -6.16 -9.52 -24.14
C GLU A 167 -6.54 -11.01 -24.12
N GLY A 168 -5.75 -11.85 -23.45
CA GLY A 168 -5.98 -13.30 -23.42
C GLY A 168 -6.99 -13.78 -22.38
N LEU A 169 -7.23 -13.01 -21.32
CA LEU A 169 -8.06 -13.42 -20.18
C LEU A 169 -9.27 -12.50 -19.94
N GLY A 170 -9.38 -11.36 -20.62
CA GLY A 170 -10.38 -10.32 -20.33
C GLY A 170 -11.84 -10.78 -20.43
N ASP A 171 -12.12 -11.83 -21.20
CA ASP A 171 -13.47 -12.39 -21.36
C ASP A 171 -13.87 -13.38 -20.25
N VAL A 172 -12.90 -13.87 -19.47
CA VAL A 172 -13.10 -14.97 -18.50
C VAL A 172 -12.85 -14.57 -17.05
N VAL A 173 -12.09 -13.50 -16.82
CA VAL A 173 -11.80 -12.95 -15.49
C VAL A 173 -11.85 -11.42 -15.53
N THR A 174 -12.07 -10.80 -14.38
CA THR A 174 -11.94 -9.35 -14.25
C THR A 174 -10.52 -9.02 -13.80
N ALA A 175 -9.82 -8.11 -14.47
CA ALA A 175 -8.49 -7.66 -14.06
C ALA A 175 -8.54 -6.25 -13.45
N ALA A 176 -7.57 -5.94 -12.59
CA ALA A 176 -7.33 -4.59 -12.10
C ALA A 176 -7.17 -3.61 -13.27
N ARG A 177 -7.81 -2.44 -13.17
CA ARG A 177 -7.66 -1.35 -14.15
C ARG A 177 -6.66 -0.33 -13.63
N ASN A 178 -5.86 0.21 -14.55
CA ASN A 178 -5.03 1.37 -14.27
C ASN A 178 -5.91 2.61 -14.16
N LEU A 179 -5.46 3.59 -13.37
CA LEU A 179 -6.02 4.94 -13.42
C LEU A 179 -5.72 5.57 -14.79
N ASP A 180 -6.62 6.42 -15.27
CA ASP A 180 -6.44 7.11 -16.55
C ASP A 180 -5.14 7.94 -16.54
N GLY A 181 -4.37 7.85 -17.63
CA GLY A 181 -3.08 8.54 -17.75
C GLY A 181 -1.95 7.95 -16.89
N SER A 182 -2.17 6.81 -16.21
CA SER A 182 -1.16 6.16 -15.38
C SER A 182 -0.52 4.94 -16.07
N ARG A 183 0.73 4.65 -15.68
CA ARG A 183 1.45 3.42 -16.03
C ARG A 183 1.77 2.65 -14.76
N SER A 184 1.09 1.53 -14.54
CA SER A 184 1.32 0.68 -13.36
C SER A 184 2.70 0.05 -13.39
N ALA A 185 3.34 -0.06 -12.23
CA ALA A 185 4.57 -0.84 -12.06
C ALA A 185 4.35 -2.35 -12.10
N TRP A 186 3.08 -2.79 -12.12
CA TRP A 186 2.69 -4.21 -12.09
C TRP A 186 3.48 -5.00 -11.06
N ALA A 187 3.55 -4.47 -9.83
CA ALA A 187 4.12 -5.18 -8.69
C ALA A 187 3.42 -6.53 -8.50
N GLN A 188 2.13 -6.58 -8.81
CA GLN A 188 1.31 -7.77 -9.00
C GLN A 188 0.42 -7.56 -10.22
N TYR A 189 0.08 -8.63 -10.94
CA TYR A 189 -1.01 -8.64 -11.91
C TYR A 189 -2.20 -9.38 -11.29
N ALA A 190 -3.21 -8.62 -10.85
CA ALA A 190 -4.32 -9.14 -10.04
C ALA A 190 -5.58 -9.36 -10.89
N ILE A 191 -6.16 -10.55 -10.75
CA ILE A 191 -7.44 -10.92 -11.37
C ILE A 191 -8.47 -11.37 -10.33
N GLU A 192 -9.75 -11.20 -10.66
CA GLU A 192 -10.92 -11.62 -9.90
C GLU A 192 -11.72 -12.69 -10.65
N THR A 193 -12.14 -13.73 -9.93
CA THR A 193 -13.09 -14.74 -10.43
C THR A 193 -13.92 -15.37 -9.30
N PRO A 194 -15.21 -15.67 -9.50
CA PRO A 194 -16.03 -16.35 -8.50
C PRO A 194 -15.45 -17.70 -8.04
N LYS A 195 -14.69 -18.39 -8.91
CA LYS A 195 -14.09 -19.72 -8.64
C LYS A 195 -12.62 -19.63 -8.23
N ARG A 196 -12.25 -18.59 -7.45
CA ARG A 196 -10.86 -18.28 -7.09
C ARG A 196 -10.09 -19.48 -6.57
N ASP A 197 -10.53 -20.11 -5.49
CA ASP A 197 -9.76 -21.19 -4.87
C ASP A 197 -9.60 -22.40 -5.79
N GLY A 198 -10.62 -22.69 -6.61
CA GLY A 198 -10.54 -23.71 -7.67
C GLY A 198 -9.53 -23.36 -8.77
N LEU A 199 -9.52 -22.11 -9.25
CA LEU A 199 -8.52 -21.64 -10.21
C LEU A 199 -7.10 -21.72 -9.63
N ARG A 200 -6.90 -21.32 -8.36
CA ARG A 200 -5.60 -21.42 -7.69
C ARG A 200 -5.11 -22.85 -7.58
N ALA A 201 -5.98 -23.78 -7.18
CA ALA A 201 -5.65 -25.21 -7.13
C ALA A 201 -5.27 -25.74 -8.52
N HIS A 202 -6.06 -25.41 -9.53
CA HIS A 202 -5.79 -25.82 -10.92
C HIS A 202 -4.45 -25.27 -11.44
N LEU A 203 -4.14 -24.00 -11.19
CA LEU A 203 -2.83 -23.42 -11.54
C LEU A 203 -1.68 -24.15 -10.83
N GLY A 204 -1.86 -24.50 -9.55
CA GLY A 204 -0.90 -25.28 -8.77
C GLY A 204 -0.64 -26.67 -9.35
N GLU A 205 -1.68 -27.39 -9.75
CA GLU A 205 -1.57 -28.69 -10.45
C GLU A 205 -0.80 -28.59 -11.78
N LYS A 206 -0.85 -27.41 -12.42
CA LYS A 206 -0.11 -27.11 -13.65
C LYS A 206 1.28 -26.51 -13.41
N GLY A 207 1.73 -26.41 -12.15
CA GLY A 207 3.03 -25.84 -11.80
C GLY A 207 3.11 -24.31 -11.97
N ILE A 208 1.98 -23.62 -12.05
CA ILE A 208 1.91 -22.16 -12.18
C ILE A 208 1.72 -21.54 -10.79
N PRO A 209 2.75 -20.88 -10.23
CA PRO A 209 2.64 -20.28 -8.91
C PRO A 209 1.65 -19.12 -8.91
N SER A 210 0.90 -18.97 -7.82
CA SER A 210 -0.01 -17.84 -7.64
C SER A 210 -0.25 -17.52 -6.16
N VAL A 211 -0.52 -16.24 -5.88
CA VAL A 211 -0.64 -15.71 -4.51
C VAL A 211 -1.92 -14.89 -4.37
N ILE A 212 -2.52 -14.92 -3.18
CA ILE A 212 -3.70 -14.13 -2.83
C ILE A 212 -3.23 -12.88 -2.08
N TYR A 213 -3.41 -11.72 -2.71
CA TYR A 213 -3.18 -10.41 -2.09
C TYR A 213 -4.52 -9.66 -2.05
N TYR A 214 -5.16 -9.47 -0.89
CA TYR A 214 -4.86 -9.99 0.45
C TYR A 214 -5.95 -10.94 0.92
N VAL A 215 -5.59 -11.96 1.71
CA VAL A 215 -6.59 -12.90 2.27
C VAL A 215 -7.52 -12.19 3.25
N LYS A 216 -6.98 -11.32 4.11
CA LYS A 216 -7.76 -10.64 5.16
C LYS A 216 -7.49 -9.14 5.15
N PRO A 217 -8.50 -8.28 4.93
CA PRO A 217 -8.33 -6.83 4.96
C PRO A 217 -7.97 -6.36 6.36
N LEU A 218 -7.28 -5.21 6.46
CA LEU A 218 -6.72 -4.75 7.73
C LEU A 218 -7.78 -4.55 8.82
N HIS A 219 -8.93 -3.96 8.48
CA HIS A 219 -10.02 -3.73 9.44
C HIS A 219 -10.61 -5.03 10.04
N ALA A 220 -10.36 -6.19 9.44
CA ALA A 220 -10.81 -7.47 9.95
C ALA A 220 -9.73 -8.18 10.79
N GLN A 221 -8.47 -7.76 10.71
CA GLN A 221 -7.37 -8.37 11.44
C GLN A 221 -7.43 -8.01 12.92
N VAL A 222 -7.04 -8.94 13.80
CA VAL A 222 -7.14 -8.78 15.26
C VAL A 222 -6.42 -7.52 15.75
N ALA A 223 -5.29 -7.16 15.15
CA ALA A 223 -4.50 -6.01 15.54
C ALA A 223 -5.16 -4.65 15.24
N TYR A 224 -6.13 -4.59 14.32
CA TYR A 224 -6.69 -3.34 13.83
C TYR A 224 -8.22 -3.25 13.85
N ARG A 225 -8.92 -4.34 14.20
CA ARG A 225 -10.39 -4.45 14.10
C ARG A 225 -11.19 -3.46 14.96
N ASP A 226 -10.54 -2.89 15.98
CA ASP A 226 -11.18 -1.98 16.93
C ASP A 226 -10.98 -0.50 16.54
N TYR A 227 -10.29 -0.22 15.42
CA TYR A 227 -10.16 1.15 14.88
C TYR A 227 -11.37 1.58 14.04
N PRO A 228 -11.63 2.90 13.90
CA PRO A 228 -12.78 3.42 13.17
C PRO A 228 -12.77 3.05 11.69
N ARG A 229 -13.96 2.99 11.09
CA ARG A 229 -14.18 2.79 9.65
C ARG A 229 -15.33 3.65 9.14
N THR A 230 -15.25 4.07 7.87
CA THR A 230 -16.23 4.94 7.20
C THR A 230 -17.70 4.53 7.34
N LEU A 231 -17.97 3.23 7.59
CA LEU A 231 -19.29 2.63 7.52
C LEU A 231 -19.53 1.67 8.69
N ASP A 232 -19.57 2.16 9.93
CA ASP A 232 -19.90 1.29 11.07
C ASP A 232 -21.24 0.55 10.83
N GLY A 233 -21.15 -0.77 10.65
CA GLY A 233 -22.28 -1.65 10.32
C GLY A 233 -22.43 -2.03 8.83
N GLN A 234 -21.65 -1.47 7.90
CA GLN A 234 -21.57 -1.97 6.51
C GLN A 234 -20.18 -2.56 6.20
N PRO A 235 -20.11 -3.60 5.35
CA PRO A 235 -18.83 -4.22 5.02
C PRO A 235 -17.95 -3.25 4.23
N LEU A 236 -16.73 -3.02 4.73
CA LEU A 236 -15.63 -2.52 3.91
C LEU A 236 -15.16 -3.63 2.96
N VAL A 237 -14.57 -3.20 1.85
CA VAL A 237 -13.92 -3.90 0.74
C VAL A 237 -14.72 -3.83 -0.57
N TYR A 238 -16.06 -3.86 -0.57
CA TYR A 238 -16.90 -3.59 -1.78
C TYR A 238 -18.36 -3.25 -1.38
N GLY A 239 -18.61 -2.10 -0.74
CA GLY A 239 -19.84 -1.72 -0.02
C GLY A 239 -21.24 -1.81 -0.69
N LYS A 240 -21.42 -2.44 -1.87
CA LYS A 240 -22.74 -2.70 -2.49
C LYS A 240 -22.94 -4.08 -3.15
N ARG A 241 -21.93 -4.97 -3.23
CA ARG A 241 -22.03 -6.20 -4.07
C ARG A 241 -22.30 -7.53 -3.35
N ARG A 242 -22.48 -7.56 -2.03
CA ARG A 242 -22.69 -8.82 -1.30
C ARG A 242 -23.78 -8.70 -0.23
N GLN A 243 -25.04 -8.73 -0.66
CA GLN A 243 -26.12 -9.32 0.13
C GLN A 243 -26.23 -10.77 -0.33
N SER A 244 -25.44 -11.66 0.26
CA SER A 244 -25.68 -13.11 0.22
C SER A 244 -25.20 -13.67 1.55
N ASP A 245 -26.04 -14.49 2.17
CA ASP A 245 -26.05 -14.87 3.59
C ASP A 245 -24.87 -15.75 4.08
N ASP A 246 -23.72 -15.70 3.41
CA ASP A 246 -22.53 -16.42 3.84
C ASP A 246 -21.67 -15.51 4.74
N GLU A 247 -21.49 -15.92 6.00
CA GLU A 247 -20.71 -15.24 7.06
C GLU A 247 -19.19 -15.07 6.75
N ASP A 248 -18.75 -15.34 5.53
CA ASP A 248 -17.36 -15.16 5.09
C ASP A 248 -17.11 -13.72 4.61
N PHE A 249 -17.00 -12.82 5.60
CA PHE A 249 -16.57 -11.41 5.45
C PHE A 249 -15.16 -11.19 4.85
N ALA A 250 -14.54 -12.20 4.21
CA ALA A 250 -13.10 -12.22 3.98
C ALA A 250 -12.63 -12.86 2.67
N ASN A 251 -13.47 -13.01 1.63
CA ASN A 251 -12.96 -13.61 0.38
C ASN A 251 -12.92 -12.62 -0.79
N PRO A 252 -11.90 -11.76 -0.88
CA PRO A 252 -11.66 -10.97 -2.08
C PRO A 252 -11.08 -11.95 -3.12
N HIS A 253 -11.75 -12.05 -4.28
CA HIS A 253 -11.59 -13.11 -5.29
C HIS A 253 -10.26 -13.04 -6.07
N PHE A 254 -9.18 -12.61 -5.42
CA PHE A 254 -7.90 -12.31 -6.03
C PHE A 254 -7.02 -13.53 -6.23
N ILE A 255 -6.47 -13.66 -7.43
CA ILE A 255 -5.24 -14.41 -7.69
C ILE A 255 -4.30 -13.47 -8.43
N ALA A 256 -3.09 -13.32 -7.93
CA ALA A 256 -1.99 -12.75 -8.69
C ALA A 256 -1.17 -13.88 -9.32
N SER A 257 -0.87 -13.77 -10.62
CA SER A 257 0.08 -14.68 -11.26
C SER A 257 1.45 -14.52 -10.61
N GLY A 258 2.11 -15.62 -10.26
CA GLY A 258 3.49 -15.60 -9.80
C GLY A 258 4.41 -14.90 -10.81
N ARG A 259 5.48 -14.30 -10.27
CA ARG A 259 6.38 -13.34 -10.92
C ARG A 259 6.62 -13.63 -12.42
N ALA A 260 6.53 -12.58 -13.24
CA ALA A 260 7.29 -12.50 -14.49
C ALA A 260 8.78 -12.34 -14.14
N GLY A 261 9.38 -13.38 -13.55
CA GLY A 261 10.82 -13.51 -13.45
C GLY A 261 11.29 -14.10 -14.76
N VAL A 262 12.02 -13.31 -15.54
CA VAL A 262 12.92 -13.85 -16.56
C VAL A 262 13.93 -14.68 -15.77
N ASN A 263 13.77 -16.01 -15.78
CA ASN A 263 14.89 -16.88 -15.42
C ASN A 263 15.96 -16.66 -16.50
N PRO A 264 17.25 -16.55 -16.13
CA PRO A 264 18.32 -16.52 -17.12
C PRO A 264 18.31 -17.76 -18.01
#